data_AF-A0A3M0XFT1-F1
#
_entry.id   AF-A0A3M0XFT1-F1
#
_cell.length_a   1.000
_cell.length_b   1.000
_cell.length_c   1.000
_cell.angle_alpha   90.00
_cell.angle_beta   90.00
_cell.angle_gamma   90.00
#
_symmetry.space_group_name_H-M   'P 1'
#
loop_
_entity.id
_entity.type
_entity.pdbx_description
1 polymer ?
#
loop_
_entity_poly.entity_id
_entity_poly.type
_entity_poly.pdbx_seq_one_letter_code
_entity_poly.pdbx_strand_id
1 'polypeptide(L)'
;MLHYFAFTQQVWQAAKQIPRGKVATYSQIAEYLGRPGAARAVGNALNKNPFLVKIPCHRIVCADGRVGGYKKGKEIKYRLLIQEGIKIKKGRIVGWPAPQIKLK
;
A
#
# COMPACT_ATOMS: atom_id res chain seq x y z
N MET A 1 -24.72 -2.92 -3.78
CA MET A 1 -23.95 -2.24 -2.71
C MET A 1 -23.09 -3.20 -1.87
N LEU A 2 -23.50 -4.47 -1.65
CA LEU A 2 -22.77 -5.47 -0.85
C LEU A 2 -21.35 -5.84 -1.36
N HIS A 3 -21.10 -5.85 -2.67
CA HIS A 3 -19.79 -6.22 -3.23
C HIS A 3 -18.65 -5.24 -2.92
N TYR A 4 -18.94 -3.96 -2.69
CA TYR A 4 -17.90 -2.93 -2.47
C TYR A 4 -17.28 -3.02 -1.06
N PHE A 5 -18.10 -3.41 -0.07
CA PHE A 5 -17.66 -3.60 1.30
C PHE A 5 -16.72 -4.81 1.40
N ALA A 6 -17.05 -5.90 0.68
CA ALA A 6 -16.21 -7.09 0.58
C ALA A 6 -14.82 -6.77 -0.01
N PHE A 7 -14.76 -6.06 -1.14
CA PHE A 7 -13.46 -5.70 -1.75
C PHE A 7 -12.63 -4.77 -0.88
N THR A 8 -13.25 -3.76 -0.26
CA THR A 8 -12.53 -2.82 0.61
C THR A 8 -11.93 -3.53 1.81
N GLN A 9 -12.69 -4.42 2.45
CA GLN A 9 -12.19 -5.24 3.56
C GLN A 9 -11.06 -6.18 3.11
N GLN A 10 -11.19 -6.84 1.96
CA GLN A 10 -10.14 -7.69 1.39
C GLN A 10 -8.83 -6.92 1.18
N VAL A 11 -8.91 -5.71 0.62
CA VAL A 11 -7.74 -4.82 0.47
C VAL A 11 -7.10 -4.50 1.82
N TRP A 12 -7.91 -4.23 2.85
CA TRP A 12 -7.39 -3.95 4.19
C TRP A 12 -6.73 -5.17 4.84
N GLN A 13 -7.27 -6.37 4.64
CA GLN A 13 -6.66 -7.60 5.15
C GLN A 13 -5.35 -7.90 4.42
N ALA A 14 -5.32 -7.77 3.09
CA ALA A 14 -4.09 -7.90 2.31
C ALA A 14 -3.02 -6.91 2.77
N ALA A 15 -3.39 -5.65 3.03
CA ALA A 15 -2.46 -4.65 3.56
C ALA A 15 -1.83 -5.07 4.90
N LYS A 16 -2.59 -5.70 5.81
CA LYS A 16 -2.06 -6.16 7.11
C LYS A 16 -1.00 -7.25 6.99
N GLN A 17 -0.97 -7.99 5.89
CA GLN A 17 0.01 -9.04 5.67
C GLN A 17 1.39 -8.49 5.31
N ILE A 18 1.49 -7.22 4.91
CA ILE A 18 2.77 -6.59 4.53
C ILE A 18 3.59 -6.37 5.80
N PRO A 19 4.76 -7.02 5.96
CA PRO A 19 5.58 -6.85 7.16
C PRO A 19 6.15 -5.44 7.31
N ARG A 20 6.52 -5.08 8.55
CA ARG A 20 7.27 -3.83 8.82
C ARG A 20 8.56 -3.81 8.00
N GLY A 21 8.88 -2.67 7.38
CA GLY A 21 10.08 -2.50 6.58
C GLY A 21 10.03 -3.15 5.20
N LYS A 22 8.84 -3.58 4.77
CA LYS A 22 8.56 -4.08 3.41
C LYS A 22 7.43 -3.25 2.80
N VAL A 23 7.38 -3.22 1.46
CA VAL A 23 6.36 -2.49 0.70
C VAL A 23 5.81 -3.33 -0.44
N ALA A 24 4.50 -3.20 -0.69
CA ALA A 24 3.84 -3.78 -1.86
C ALA A 24 3.37 -2.67 -2.80
N THR A 25 3.08 -3.00 -4.05
CA THR A 25 2.46 -2.06 -4.99
C THR A 25 0.95 -2.18 -4.99
N TYR A 26 0.26 -1.13 -5.46
CA TYR A 26 -1.19 -1.21 -5.67
C TYR A 26 -1.59 -2.34 -6.63
N SER A 27 -0.76 -2.63 -7.64
CA SER A 27 -1.01 -3.72 -8.60
C SER A 27 -0.81 -5.09 -7.96
N GLN A 28 0.23 -5.27 -7.13
CA GLN A 28 0.46 -6.53 -6.41
C GLN A 28 -0.70 -6.89 -5.48
N ILE A 29 -1.29 -5.89 -4.80
CA ILE A 29 -2.50 -6.12 -3.98
C ILE A 29 -3.69 -6.51 -4.86
N ALA A 30 -3.85 -5.87 -6.01
CA ALA A 30 -4.93 -6.17 -6.94
C ALA A 30 -4.80 -7.59 -7.52
N GLU A 31 -3.59 -7.98 -7.92
CA GLU A 31 -3.23 -9.33 -8.41
C GLU A 31 -3.48 -10.40 -7.34
N TYR A 32 -3.01 -10.17 -6.11
CA TYR A 32 -3.23 -11.10 -4.99
C TYR A 32 -4.71 -11.34 -4.70
N LEU A 33 -5.56 -10.32 -4.88
CA LEU A 33 -7.00 -10.44 -4.70
C LEU A 33 -7.73 -11.03 -5.93
N GLY A 34 -7.01 -11.52 -6.94
CA GLY A 34 -7.58 -12.06 -8.17
C GLY A 34 -8.25 -11.00 -9.04
N ARG A 35 -7.85 -9.73 -8.92
CA ARG A 35 -8.43 -8.59 -9.65
C ARG A 35 -7.33 -7.79 -10.38
N PRO A 36 -6.61 -8.40 -11.34
CA PRO A 36 -5.60 -7.69 -12.12
C PRO A 36 -6.18 -6.42 -12.77
N GLY A 37 -5.39 -5.35 -12.82
CA GLY A 37 -5.84 -4.03 -13.31
C GLY A 37 -6.61 -3.17 -12.29
N ALA A 38 -7.00 -3.70 -11.13
CA ALA A 38 -7.78 -2.95 -10.13
C ALA A 38 -6.95 -2.03 -9.21
N ALA A 39 -5.72 -1.65 -9.59
CA ALA A 39 -4.82 -0.85 -8.75
C ALA A 39 -5.44 0.49 -8.28
N ARG A 40 -6.18 1.18 -9.16
CA ARG A 40 -6.89 2.42 -8.80
C ARG A 40 -7.99 2.17 -7.76
N ALA A 41 -8.71 1.06 -7.88
CA ALA A 41 -9.74 0.67 -6.92
C ALA A 41 -9.14 0.31 -5.55
N VAL A 42 -7.97 -0.35 -5.54
CA VAL A 42 -7.18 -0.59 -4.31
C VAL A 42 -6.83 0.76 -3.64
N GLY A 43 -6.32 1.73 -4.41
CA GLY A 43 -6.02 3.07 -3.89
C GLY A 43 -7.24 3.75 -3.26
N ASN A 44 -8.40 3.66 -3.90
CA ASN A 44 -9.66 4.20 -3.37
C ASN A 44 -10.10 3.50 -2.07
N ALA A 45 -9.97 2.17 -1.99
CA ALA A 45 -10.28 1.40 -0.78
C ALA A 45 -9.35 1.77 0.39
N LEU A 46 -8.07 2.01 0.12
CA LEU A 46 -7.10 2.46 1.14
C LEU A 46 -7.36 3.89 1.58
N ASN A 47 -7.81 4.78 0.68
CA ASN A 47 -8.16 6.16 1.04
C ASN A 47 -9.39 6.23 1.97
N LYS A 48 -10.29 5.25 1.87
CA LYS A 48 -11.47 5.12 2.75
C LYS A 48 -11.15 4.52 4.11
N ASN A 49 -9.92 4.05 4.37
CA ASN A 49 -9.52 3.45 5.63
C ASN A 49 -9.67 4.42 6.82
N PRO A 50 -10.52 4.12 7.82
CA PRO A 50 -10.62 4.91 9.05
C PRO A 50 -9.55 4.50 10.10
N PHE A 51 -8.96 3.30 9.98
CA PHE A 51 -7.99 2.73 10.91
C PHE A 51 -6.56 2.82 10.37
N LEU A 52 -6.10 4.05 10.14
CA LEU A 52 -4.73 4.28 9.69
C LEU A 52 -3.71 3.74 10.70
N VAL A 53 -2.52 3.35 10.21
CA VAL A 53 -1.45 2.67 10.99
C VAL A 53 -1.81 1.23 11.40
N LYS A 54 -2.99 0.99 11.99
CA LYS A 54 -3.47 -0.38 12.32
C LYS A 54 -3.64 -1.24 11.07
N ILE A 55 -4.17 -0.64 10.00
CA ILE A 55 -4.03 -1.15 8.65
C ILE A 55 -2.84 -0.40 8.04
N PRO A 56 -1.70 -1.06 7.75
CA PRO A 56 -0.44 -0.42 7.37
C PRO A 56 -0.44 -0.02 5.89
N CYS A 57 -1.48 0.72 5.48
CA CYS A 57 -1.68 1.21 4.11
C CYS A 57 -0.58 2.16 3.62
N HIS A 58 0.25 2.71 4.53
CA HIS A 58 1.46 3.46 4.18
C HIS A 58 2.52 2.59 3.48
N ARG A 59 2.47 1.26 3.65
CA ARG A 59 3.38 0.30 3.00
C ARG A 59 3.01 -0.02 1.55
N ILE A 60 1.89 0.51 1.03
CA ILE A 60 1.45 0.28 -0.35
C ILE A 60 1.84 1.48 -1.22
N VAL A 61 2.64 1.27 -2.26
CA VAL A 61 3.28 2.32 -3.06
C VAL A 61 3.04 2.16 -4.56
N CYS A 62 3.50 3.11 -5.38
CA CYS A 62 3.38 3.02 -6.84
C CYS A 62 4.33 1.95 -7.40
N ALA A 63 3.93 1.30 -8.51
CA ALA A 63 4.73 0.25 -9.15
C ALA A 63 6.08 0.75 -9.70
N ASP A 64 6.18 2.05 -9.97
CA ASP A 64 7.40 2.71 -10.42
C ASP A 64 8.31 3.15 -9.26
N GLY A 65 8.01 2.81 -8.00
CA GLY A 65 8.81 3.15 -6.83
C GLY A 65 8.57 4.54 -6.24
N ARG A 66 7.64 5.34 -6.81
CA ARG A 66 7.13 6.52 -6.11
C ARG A 66 6.34 6.08 -4.88
N VAL A 67 6.46 6.84 -3.79
CA VAL A 67 5.73 6.53 -2.55
C VAL A 67 4.21 6.70 -2.71
N GLY A 68 3.77 7.64 -3.57
CA GLY A 68 2.36 7.90 -3.83
C GLY A 68 1.63 8.63 -2.70
N GLY A 69 0.30 8.73 -2.83
CA GLY A 69 -0.56 9.47 -1.90
C GLY A 69 -0.84 8.75 -0.58
N TYR A 70 -1.43 9.51 0.36
CA TYR A 70 -1.87 9.02 1.66
C TYR A 70 -3.01 9.88 2.19
N LYS A 71 -3.99 9.27 2.87
CA LYS A 71 -5.17 9.97 3.41
C LYS A 71 -4.79 11.14 4.33
N LYS A 72 -3.75 10.98 5.15
CA LYS A 72 -3.23 12.05 6.03
C LYS A 72 -2.07 12.86 5.42
N GLY A 73 -1.89 12.81 4.10
CA GLY A 73 -0.83 13.52 3.40
C GLY A 73 0.46 12.71 3.23
N LYS A 74 1.17 12.99 2.13
CA LYS A 74 2.37 12.27 1.69
C LYS A 74 3.52 12.29 2.72
N GLU A 75 3.69 13.40 3.42
CA GLU A 75 4.78 13.57 4.40
C GLU A 75 4.66 12.58 5.57
N ILE A 76 3.44 12.28 6.01
CA ILE A 76 3.22 11.29 7.07
C ILE A 76 3.56 9.89 6.56
N LYS A 77 3.19 9.56 5.32
CA LYS A 77 3.57 8.29 4.70
C LYS A 77 5.08 8.15 4.60
N TYR A 78 5.80 9.24 4.29
CA TYR A 78 7.26 9.24 4.21
C TYR A 78 7.87 8.96 5.59
N ARG A 79 7.43 9.68 6.62
CA ARG A 79 7.92 9.47 8.00
C ARG A 79 7.70 8.04 8.47
N LEU A 80 6.51 7.47 8.24
CA LEU A 80 6.21 6.10 8.64
C LEU A 80 7.12 5.09 7.92
N LEU A 81 7.31 5.24 6.61
CA LEU A 81 8.21 4.38 5.84
C LEU A 81 9.68 4.51 6.30
N ILE A 82 10.15 5.73 6.56
CA ILE A 82 11.50 5.99 7.07
C ILE A 82 11.72 5.38 8.45
N GLN A 83 10.74 5.50 9.36
CA GLN A 83 10.77 4.85 10.68
C GLN A 83 10.80 3.32 10.57
N GLU A 84 10.30 2.76 9.48
CA GLU A 84 10.38 1.33 9.16
C GLU A 84 11.67 0.92 8.45
N GLY A 85 12.60 1.85 8.24
CA GLY A 85 13.91 1.60 7.61
C GLY A 85 13.93 1.78 6.09
N ILE A 86 12.85 2.27 5.48
CA ILE A 86 12.80 2.52 4.04
C ILE A 86 13.44 3.87 3.71
N LYS A 87 14.50 3.84 2.90
CA LYS A 87 15.17 5.06 2.40
C LYS A 87 14.36 5.69 1.26
N ILE A 88 14.09 7.00 1.34
CA ILE A 88 13.35 7.76 0.33
C ILE A 88 14.18 8.96 -0.13
N LYS A 89 14.32 9.17 -1.44
CA LYS A 89 14.98 10.34 -2.05
C LYS A 89 14.06 10.92 -3.13
N LYS A 90 13.79 12.23 -3.07
CA LYS A 90 12.91 12.94 -4.03
C LYS A 90 11.56 12.24 -4.24
N GLY A 91 10.95 11.72 -3.16
CA GLY A 91 9.64 11.04 -3.18
C GLY A 91 9.64 9.61 -3.75
N ARG A 92 10.82 9.03 -3.99
CA ARG A 92 10.99 7.66 -4.50
C ARG A 92 11.76 6.82 -3.49
N ILE A 93 11.41 5.54 -3.41
CA ILE A 93 12.15 4.56 -2.61
C ILE A 93 13.51 4.32 -3.28
N VAL A 94 14.58 4.39 -2.49
CA VAL A 94 15.94 4.14 -2.96
C VAL A 94 16.14 2.64 -3.19
N GLY A 95 16.81 2.26 -4.29
CA GLY A 95 17.08 0.86 -4.62
C GLY A 95 15.87 0.10 -5.18
N TRP A 96 14.88 0.82 -5.75
CA TRP A 96 13.76 0.20 -6.46
C TRP A 96 14.24 -0.55 -7.72
N PRO A 97 13.70 -1.74 -8.06
CA PRO A 97 12.48 -2.38 -7.55
C PRO A 97 12.59 -2.93 -6.13
N ALA A 98 11.56 -2.72 -5.31
CA ALA A 98 11.49 -3.37 -3.99
C ALA A 98 11.36 -4.89 -4.14
N PRO A 99 11.89 -5.67 -3.18
CA PRO A 99 11.76 -7.13 -3.19
C PRO A 99 10.29 -7.54 -3.27
N GLN A 100 9.99 -8.48 -4.16
CA GLN A 100 8.66 -9.06 -4.30
C GLN A 100 8.23 -9.66 -2.95
N ILE A 101 7.09 -9.21 -2.42
CA ILE A 101 6.50 -9.82 -1.24
C ILE A 101 5.45 -10.81 -1.72
N LYS A 102 5.58 -12.08 -1.31
CA LYS A 102 4.48 -13.04 -1.42
C LYS A 102 3.52 -12.75 -0.26
N LEU A 103 2.39 -12.14 -0.57
CA LEU A 103 1.25 -12.07 0.34
C LEU A 103 0.77 -13.51 0.61
N LYS A 104 0.47 -13.83 1.86
CA LYS A 104 0.17 -15.20 2.32
C LYS A 104 -1.33 -15.46 2.31
#